data_AF-A0A6N9C1R6-F1
#
_entry.id   AF-A0A6N9C1R6-F1
#
_cell.length_a   1.000
_cell.length_b   1.000
_cell.length_c   1.000
_cell.angle_alpha   90.00
_cell.angle_beta   90.00
_cell.angle_gamma   90.00
#
_symmetry.space_group_name_H-M   'P 1'
#
loop_
_entity.id
_entity.type
_entity.pdbx_description
1 polymer ?
#
loop_
_entity_poly.entity_id
_entity_poly.type
_entity_poly.pdbx_seq_one_letter_code
_entity_poly.pdbx_strand_id
1 'polypeptide(L)'
;MTDLARQVGDFEHRDSRSRRACFDDLGVVRIRGVIPAGRVAAARDRVQRALVAEGLVSDGAWVGPLYDVLDPETARMDDVRAFTAAAKAVRKRSKGGALHALFGEEVTAAAQELVSGRALEPSPPMAQLLFTPPGATSWTVPGRVWHVDLPRVGSGKSPGVQAFTFLEPVRSEEGGTLVVAGSHRLL
;
A
#
# COMPACT_ATOMS: atom_id res chain seq x y z
N MET A 1 14.54 -25.05 16.32
CA MET A 1 14.77 -24.14 15.18
C MET A 1 13.91 -22.91 15.40
N THR A 2 14.49 -21.76 15.09
CA THR A 2 14.40 -20.52 15.86
C THR A 2 13.07 -19.77 15.70
N ASP A 3 12.49 -19.38 16.83
CA ASP A 3 11.34 -18.47 16.96
C ASP A 3 11.79 -17.03 16.64
N LEU A 4 11.86 -16.71 15.34
CA LEU A 4 12.34 -15.42 14.81
C LEU A 4 11.23 -14.59 14.14
N ALA A 5 9.95 -14.96 14.30
CA ALA A 5 8.85 -14.37 13.54
C ALA A 5 7.80 -13.61 14.37
N ARG A 6 8.09 -13.24 15.63
CA ARG A 6 7.17 -12.42 16.43
C ARG A 6 7.79 -11.11 16.88
N GLN A 7 7.86 -10.19 15.93
CA GLN A 7 7.71 -8.78 16.24
C GLN A 7 6.92 -8.10 15.12
N VAL A 8 5.62 -8.41 15.07
CA VAL A 8 4.63 -7.54 14.41
C VAL A 8 4.46 -6.34 15.35
N GLY A 9 5.41 -5.41 15.27
CA GLY A 9 5.42 -4.22 16.09
C GLY A 9 4.36 -3.25 15.58
N ASP A 10 3.34 -3.01 16.39
CA ASP A 10 2.71 -1.70 16.42
C ASP A 10 3.84 -0.68 16.65
N PHE A 11 4.22 0.06 15.62
CA PHE A 11 5.32 1.05 15.62
C PHE A 11 5.05 2.26 16.54
N GLU A 12 4.20 2.13 17.55
CA GLU A 12 3.34 3.23 17.97
C GLU A 12 3.55 3.76 19.38
N HIS A 13 4.40 3.17 20.22
CA HIS A 13 4.39 3.64 21.61
C HIS A 13 5.70 3.78 22.36
N ARG A 14 6.88 3.56 21.76
CA ARG A 14 8.16 3.69 22.51
C ARG A 14 9.36 4.22 21.75
N ASP A 15 9.22 4.69 20.52
CA ASP A 15 10.36 5.23 19.78
C ASP A 15 10.45 6.75 19.96
N SER A 16 11.36 7.23 20.81
CA SER A 16 11.62 8.66 21.03
C SER A 16 12.44 9.30 19.90
N ARG A 17 12.85 8.50 18.90
CA ARG A 17 13.58 9.00 17.73
C ARG A 17 12.67 9.89 16.88
N SER A 18 13.29 10.83 16.16
CA SER A 18 12.56 11.61 15.15
C SER A 18 12.08 10.69 14.03
N ARG A 19 11.02 11.08 13.32
CA ARG A 19 10.48 10.32 12.17
C ARG A 19 11.57 10.01 11.14
N ARG A 20 12.44 10.99 10.89
CA ARG A 20 13.60 10.82 10.01
C ARG A 20 14.56 9.76 10.53
N ALA A 21 14.91 9.78 11.81
CA ALA A 21 15.82 8.78 12.37
C ALA A 21 15.23 7.36 12.31
N CYS A 22 13.91 7.19 12.53
CA CYS A 22 13.24 5.91 12.29
C CYS A 22 13.32 5.50 10.81
N PHE A 23 13.08 6.43 9.88
CA PHE A 23 13.14 6.16 8.44
C PHE A 23 14.55 5.81 7.95
N ASP A 24 15.58 6.52 8.41
CA ASP A 24 16.98 6.22 8.10
C ASP A 24 17.38 4.82 8.64
N ASP A 25 16.77 4.38 9.75
CA ASP A 25 17.01 3.08 10.35
C ASP A 25 16.28 1.92 9.68
N LEU A 26 14.97 2.08 9.50
CA LEU A 26 14.06 1.01 9.11
C LEU A 26 13.69 1.05 7.62
N GLY A 27 13.95 2.15 6.92
CA GLY A 27 13.55 2.36 5.53
C GLY A 27 12.04 2.59 5.37
N VAL A 28 11.29 2.60 6.47
CA VAL A 28 9.84 2.78 6.52
C VAL A 28 9.46 3.54 7.78
N VAL A 29 8.45 4.41 7.67
CA VAL A 29 7.87 5.12 8.81
C VAL A 29 6.37 5.32 8.58
N ARG A 30 5.57 5.15 9.64
CA ARG A 30 4.14 5.46 9.62
C ARG A 30 3.93 6.90 10.06
N ILE A 31 3.18 7.67 9.26
CA ILE A 31 2.80 9.04 9.61
C ILE A 31 1.27 9.13 9.66
N ARG A 32 0.73 9.51 10.81
CA ARG A 32 -0.72 9.61 11.04
C ARG A 32 -1.24 11.01 10.77
N GLY A 33 -2.47 11.09 10.25
CA GLY A 33 -3.20 12.36 10.15
C GLY A 33 -2.58 13.39 9.22
N VAL A 34 -1.73 12.97 8.28
CA VAL A 34 -1.11 13.87 7.30
C VAL A 34 -2.18 14.45 6.39
N ILE A 35 -2.99 13.58 5.78
CA ILE A 35 -4.01 13.98 4.81
C ILE A 35 -5.33 14.30 5.55
N PRO A 36 -5.99 15.43 5.25
CA PRO A 36 -7.31 15.74 5.81
C PRO A 36 -8.33 14.64 5.56
N ALA A 37 -9.10 14.29 6.60
CA ALA A 37 -10.05 13.19 6.56
C ALA A 37 -11.07 13.30 5.40
N GLY A 38 -11.52 14.51 5.06
CA GLY A 38 -12.44 14.73 3.94
C GLY A 38 -11.87 14.34 2.58
N ARG A 39 -10.55 14.51 2.36
CA ARG A 39 -9.88 14.08 1.12
C ARG A 39 -9.76 12.56 1.05
N VAL A 40 -9.42 11.93 2.18
CA VAL A 40 -9.39 10.46 2.29
C VAL A 40 -10.78 9.87 2.03
N ALA A 41 -11.83 10.44 2.64
CA ALA A 41 -13.21 9.99 2.43
C ALA A 41 -13.66 10.13 0.97
N ALA A 42 -13.39 11.26 0.32
CA ALA A 42 -13.73 11.47 -1.08
C ALA A 42 -13.02 10.46 -2.01
N ALA A 43 -11.74 10.16 -1.74
CA ALA A 43 -10.99 9.14 -2.46
C ALA A 43 -11.52 7.72 -2.21
N ARG A 44 -11.86 7.39 -0.95
CA ARG A 44 -12.46 6.10 -0.59
C ARG A 44 -13.79 5.89 -1.30
N ASP A 45 -14.68 6.88 -1.27
CA ASP A 45 -16.00 6.79 -1.89
C ASP A 45 -15.90 6.66 -3.42
N ARG A 46 -14.89 7.30 -4.03
CA ARG A 46 -14.57 7.14 -5.46
C ARG A 46 -14.22 5.68 -5.79
N VAL A 47 -13.37 5.05 -4.97
CA VAL A 47 -12.95 3.66 -5.14
C VAL A 47 -14.11 2.70 -4.87
N GLN A 48 -14.88 2.91 -3.81
CA GLN A 48 -16.08 2.13 -3.47
C GLN A 48 -17.10 2.15 -4.62
N ARG A 49 -17.41 3.32 -5.20
CA ARG A 49 -18.29 3.40 -6.38
C ARG A 49 -17.74 2.63 -7.58
N ALA A 50 -16.42 2.63 -7.78
CA ALA A 50 -15.80 1.87 -8.85
C ALA A 50 -15.86 0.35 -8.62
N LEU A 51 -15.68 -0.10 -7.37
CA LEU A 51 -15.83 -1.50 -6.98
C LEU A 51 -17.26 -2.01 -7.21
N VAL A 52 -18.27 -1.22 -6.80
CA VAL A 52 -19.69 -1.53 -7.03
C VAL A 52 -20.03 -1.57 -8.52
N ALA A 53 -19.54 -0.59 -9.29
CA ALA A 53 -19.79 -0.54 -10.74
C ALA A 53 -19.18 -1.72 -11.50
N GLU A 54 -18.12 -2.34 -10.97
CA GLU A 54 -17.49 -3.54 -11.54
C GLU A 54 -18.00 -4.84 -10.90
N GLY A 55 -19.05 -4.77 -10.07
CA GLY A 55 -19.68 -5.93 -9.45
C GLY A 55 -18.81 -6.66 -8.42
N LEU A 56 -17.72 -6.05 -7.96
CA LEU A 56 -16.81 -6.64 -6.97
C LEU A 56 -17.32 -6.45 -5.53
N VAL A 57 -18.22 -5.48 -5.32
CA VAL A 57 -18.84 -5.18 -4.03
C VAL A 57 -20.34 -4.96 -4.23
N SER A 58 -21.17 -5.54 -3.37
CA SER A 58 -22.62 -5.30 -3.26
C SER A 58 -22.98 -5.20 -1.79
N ASP A 59 -23.87 -4.26 -1.45
CA ASP A 59 -24.35 -4.05 -0.07
C ASP A 59 -23.22 -3.92 0.97
N GLY A 60 -22.09 -3.33 0.57
CA GLY A 60 -20.91 -3.13 1.41
C GLY A 60 -20.05 -4.38 1.62
N ALA A 61 -20.38 -5.51 0.99
CA ALA A 61 -19.62 -6.75 1.05
C ALA A 61 -19.00 -7.09 -0.31
N TRP A 62 -17.85 -7.76 -0.28
CA TRP A 62 -17.25 -8.29 -1.50
C TRP A 62 -18.11 -9.42 -2.09
N VAL A 63 -18.18 -9.49 -3.42
CA VAL A 63 -18.99 -10.45 -4.16
C VAL A 63 -18.10 -11.38 -5.00
N GLY A 64 -18.50 -12.66 -5.08
CA GLY A 64 -17.83 -13.68 -5.89
C GLY A 64 -16.89 -14.59 -5.08
N PRO A 65 -16.42 -15.70 -5.67
CA PRO A 65 -15.51 -16.63 -5.00
C PRO A 65 -14.07 -16.10 -5.02
N LEU A 66 -13.84 -14.92 -4.44
CA LEU A 66 -12.52 -14.28 -4.43
C LEU A 66 -11.45 -15.14 -3.73
N TYR A 67 -11.89 -16.05 -2.85
CA TYR A 67 -11.08 -17.11 -2.26
C TYR A 67 -10.53 -18.08 -3.32
N ASP A 68 -11.38 -18.56 -4.24
CA ASP A 68 -10.99 -19.51 -5.28
C ASP A 68 -10.16 -18.82 -6.37
N VAL A 69 -10.39 -17.54 -6.66
CA VAL A 69 -9.68 -16.83 -7.74
C VAL A 69 -8.21 -16.56 -7.41
N LEU A 70 -7.85 -16.48 -6.13
CA LEU A 70 -6.48 -16.14 -5.71
C LEU A 70 -5.66 -17.32 -5.21
N ASP A 71 -6.29 -18.48 -5.02
CA ASP A 71 -5.60 -19.71 -4.64
C ASP A 71 -5.00 -20.40 -5.88
N PRO A 72 -3.67 -20.50 -6.01
CA PRO A 72 -3.02 -21.14 -7.16
C PRO A 72 -3.44 -22.60 -7.38
N GLU A 73 -3.92 -23.31 -6.36
CA GLU A 73 -4.32 -24.71 -6.45
C GLU A 73 -5.75 -24.90 -6.98
N THR A 74 -6.63 -23.92 -6.75
CA THR A 74 -8.06 -24.00 -7.08
C THR A 74 -8.51 -22.97 -8.11
N ALA A 75 -7.68 -21.97 -8.41
CA ALA A 75 -7.99 -20.89 -9.33
C ALA A 75 -8.23 -21.35 -10.76
N ARG A 76 -9.44 -21.06 -11.25
CA ARG A 76 -9.76 -21.19 -12.67
C ARG A 76 -9.20 -19.99 -13.42
N MET A 77 -8.52 -20.26 -14.52
CA MET A 77 -7.87 -19.23 -15.33
C MET A 77 -8.85 -18.14 -15.81
N ASP A 78 -10.09 -18.51 -16.13
CA ASP A 78 -11.11 -17.55 -16.58
C ASP A 78 -11.55 -16.60 -15.46
N ASP A 79 -11.66 -17.10 -14.22
CA ASP A 79 -12.00 -16.29 -13.05
C ASP A 79 -10.85 -15.32 -12.71
N VAL A 80 -9.59 -15.77 -12.83
CA VAL A 80 -8.39 -14.91 -12.68
C VAL A 80 -8.38 -13.79 -13.71
N ARG A 81 -8.69 -14.11 -14.98
CA ARG A 81 -8.78 -13.11 -16.05
C ARG A 81 -9.90 -12.12 -15.81
N ALA A 82 -11.08 -12.59 -15.40
CA ALA A 82 -12.24 -11.75 -15.08
C ALA A 82 -11.91 -10.79 -13.93
N PHE A 83 -11.34 -11.29 -12.83
CA PHE A 83 -10.92 -10.46 -11.71
C PHE A 83 -9.84 -9.44 -12.12
N THR A 84 -8.84 -9.86 -12.89
CA THR A 84 -7.79 -8.96 -13.37
C THR A 84 -8.36 -7.84 -14.24
N ALA A 85 -9.35 -8.15 -15.10
CA ALA A 85 -10.04 -7.17 -15.93
C ALA A 85 -10.85 -6.18 -15.08
N ALA A 86 -11.64 -6.68 -14.12
CA ALA A 86 -12.41 -5.86 -13.19
C ALA A 86 -11.47 -4.95 -12.35
N ALA A 87 -10.38 -5.49 -11.80
CA ALA A 87 -9.40 -4.73 -11.04
C ALA A 87 -8.74 -3.62 -11.88
N LYS A 88 -8.45 -3.88 -13.16
CA LYS A 88 -7.96 -2.86 -14.09
C LYS A 88 -9.01 -1.78 -14.35
N ALA A 89 -10.29 -2.17 -14.49
CA ALA A 89 -11.39 -1.23 -14.67
C ALA A 89 -11.62 -0.36 -13.42
N VAL A 90 -11.58 -0.94 -12.21
CA VAL A 90 -11.61 -0.19 -10.95
C VAL A 90 -10.49 0.83 -10.89
N ARG A 91 -9.24 0.44 -11.19
CA ARG A 91 -8.11 1.39 -11.23
C ARG A 91 -8.38 2.52 -12.22
N LYS A 92 -8.82 2.21 -13.44
CA LYS A 92 -9.14 3.21 -14.47
C LYS A 92 -10.25 4.16 -14.02
N ARG A 93 -11.33 3.63 -13.44
CA ARG A 93 -12.46 4.42 -12.94
C ARG A 93 -12.12 5.22 -11.70
N SER A 94 -11.18 4.75 -10.88
CA SER A 94 -10.78 5.47 -9.66
C SER A 94 -9.85 6.65 -9.97
N LYS A 95 -9.18 6.63 -11.14
CA LYS A 95 -8.38 7.77 -11.61
C LYS A 95 -9.21 9.06 -11.63
N GLY A 96 -8.54 10.17 -11.34
CA GLY A 96 -9.11 11.52 -11.34
C GLY A 96 -8.74 12.31 -10.10
N GLY A 97 -9.39 13.47 -9.95
CA GLY A 97 -9.05 14.48 -8.95
C GLY A 97 -9.04 13.98 -7.51
N ALA A 98 -9.95 13.07 -7.11
CA ALA A 98 -10.02 12.59 -5.73
C ALA A 98 -8.77 11.80 -5.29
N LEU A 99 -8.25 10.89 -6.14
CA LEU A 99 -6.99 10.19 -5.83
C LEU A 99 -5.79 11.12 -5.94
N HIS A 100 -5.80 12.04 -6.92
CA HIS A 100 -4.71 13.00 -7.08
C HIS A 100 -4.62 13.98 -5.89
N ALA A 101 -5.77 14.37 -5.32
CA ALA A 101 -5.85 15.27 -4.17
C ALA A 101 -5.26 14.69 -2.88
N LEU A 102 -5.00 13.37 -2.83
CA LEU A 102 -4.22 12.75 -1.75
C LEU A 102 -2.76 13.17 -1.81
N PHE A 103 -2.25 13.55 -2.98
CA PHE A 103 -0.91 14.07 -3.18
C PHE A 103 -0.92 15.59 -2.99
N GLY A 104 -1.15 16.02 -1.74
CA GLY A 104 -1.15 17.44 -1.34
C GLY A 104 0.19 17.93 -0.84
N GLU A 105 0.30 19.24 -0.60
CA GLU A 105 1.49 19.89 -0.05
C GLU A 105 1.93 19.26 1.28
N GLU A 106 0.98 18.84 2.11
CA GLU A 106 1.28 18.22 3.40
C GLU A 106 1.96 16.84 3.28
N VAL A 107 1.64 16.08 2.22
CA VAL A 107 2.32 14.82 1.91
C VAL A 107 3.72 15.10 1.38
N THR A 108 3.87 16.08 0.49
CA THR A 108 5.18 16.51 -0.02
C THR A 108 6.07 17.01 1.11
N ALA A 109 5.56 17.83 2.03
CA ALA A 109 6.30 18.33 3.17
C ALA A 109 6.74 17.19 4.10
N ALA A 110 5.84 16.25 4.40
CA ALA A 110 6.17 15.06 5.20
C ALA A 110 7.26 14.21 4.51
N ALA A 111 7.18 14.03 3.19
CA ALA A 111 8.17 13.30 2.41
C ALA A 111 9.54 14.03 2.38
N GLN A 112 9.54 15.36 2.24
CA GLN A 112 10.73 16.20 2.27
C GLN A 112 11.43 16.15 3.63
N GLU A 113 10.68 16.13 4.74
CA GLU A 113 11.22 15.94 6.10
C GLU A 113 12.12 14.69 6.17
N LEU A 114 11.67 13.58 5.58
CA LEU A 114 12.40 12.31 5.58
C LEU A 114 13.70 12.36 4.78
N VAL A 115 13.77 13.20 3.74
CA VAL A 115 14.95 13.35 2.88
C VAL A 115 15.79 14.58 3.18
N SER A 116 15.70 15.13 4.39
CA SER A 116 16.44 16.32 4.84
C SER A 116 16.12 17.59 4.04
N GLY A 117 14.84 17.81 3.74
CA GLY A 117 14.37 19.01 3.04
C GLY A 117 14.73 19.08 1.56
N ARG A 118 15.31 18.02 0.99
CA ARG A 118 15.61 17.97 -0.45
C ARG A 118 14.31 18.06 -1.25
N ALA A 119 14.34 18.88 -2.31
CA ALA A 119 13.24 18.94 -3.26
C ALA A 119 12.94 17.55 -3.85
N LEU A 120 11.66 17.23 -3.98
CA LEU A 120 11.16 15.96 -4.50
C LEU A 120 10.40 16.25 -5.78
N GLU A 121 10.76 15.55 -6.84
CA GLU A 121 10.04 15.58 -8.11
C GLU A 121 9.05 14.41 -8.16
N PRO A 122 7.75 14.64 -8.39
CA PRO A 122 6.79 13.56 -8.56
C PRO A 122 7.14 12.68 -9.77
N SER A 123 7.16 11.37 -9.58
CA SER A 123 7.36 10.41 -10.67
C SER A 123 6.00 9.88 -11.16
N PRO A 124 5.65 10.00 -12.46
CA PRO A 124 4.46 9.36 -13.01
C PRO A 124 4.54 7.82 -12.96
N PRO A 125 3.44 7.10 -12.65
CA PRO A 125 2.13 7.65 -12.29
C PRO A 125 2.10 8.16 -10.83
N MET A 126 1.61 9.39 -10.63
CA MET A 126 1.62 10.02 -9.29
C MET A 126 0.73 9.32 -8.25
N ALA A 127 -0.25 8.52 -8.68
CA ALA A 127 -1.09 7.74 -7.78
C ALA A 127 -1.47 6.40 -8.42
N GLN A 128 -1.24 5.31 -7.69
CA GLN A 128 -1.65 3.96 -8.06
C GLN A 128 -2.54 3.38 -6.97
N LEU A 129 -3.68 2.83 -7.37
CA LEU A 129 -4.58 2.13 -6.45
C LEU A 129 -4.14 0.67 -6.29
N LEU A 130 -3.89 0.30 -5.04
CA LEU A 130 -3.71 -1.06 -4.56
C LEU A 130 -4.90 -1.43 -3.68
N PHE A 131 -5.41 -2.63 -3.86
CA PHE A 131 -6.42 -3.21 -2.97
C PHE A 131 -6.20 -4.72 -2.95
N THR A 132 -6.52 -5.33 -1.82
CA THR A 132 -6.44 -6.76 -1.59
C THR A 132 -7.86 -7.25 -1.33
N PRO A 133 -8.46 -8.06 -2.22
CA PRO A 133 -9.76 -8.64 -1.94
C PRO A 133 -9.66 -9.64 -0.79
N PRO A 134 -10.75 -9.94 -0.08
CA PRO A 134 -10.79 -11.06 0.85
C PRO A 134 -10.57 -12.35 0.05
N GLY A 135 -9.54 -13.11 0.40
CA GLY A 135 -9.20 -14.31 -0.36
C GLY A 135 -8.38 -15.35 0.41
N ALA A 136 -8.09 -15.11 1.69
CA ALA A 136 -7.35 -16.05 2.52
C ALA A 136 -8.17 -16.40 3.77
N THR A 137 -8.25 -17.69 4.10
CA THR A 137 -8.85 -18.20 5.33
C THR A 137 -7.89 -18.14 6.52
N SER A 138 -6.59 -18.10 6.25
CA SER A 138 -5.53 -17.92 7.24
C SER A 138 -4.48 -16.93 6.73
N TRP A 139 -4.02 -16.03 7.60
CA TRP A 139 -2.92 -15.14 7.27
C TRP A 139 -1.58 -15.88 7.32
N THR A 140 -0.73 -15.66 6.32
CA THR A 140 0.64 -16.17 6.27
C THR A 140 1.57 -15.12 5.67
N VAL A 141 2.85 -15.16 6.06
CA VAL A 141 3.88 -14.35 5.38
C VAL A 141 4.17 -14.97 4.02
N PRO A 142 4.04 -14.23 2.90
CA PRO A 142 4.34 -14.76 1.58
C PRO A 142 5.78 -15.27 1.49
N GLY A 143 5.97 -16.52 1.07
CA GLY A 143 7.31 -17.09 0.85
C GLY A 143 7.96 -16.67 -0.48
N ARG A 144 7.23 -15.96 -1.33
CA ARG A 144 7.62 -15.58 -2.71
C ARG A 144 7.10 -14.17 -3.02
N VAL A 145 7.53 -13.59 -4.15
CA VAL A 145 7.08 -12.27 -4.67
C VAL A 145 7.63 -11.05 -3.89
N TRP A 146 8.69 -11.26 -3.10
CA TRP A 146 9.49 -10.15 -2.56
C TRP A 146 10.25 -9.44 -3.68
N HIS A 147 10.18 -8.12 -3.72
CA HIS A 147 10.85 -7.29 -4.72
C HIS A 147 11.22 -5.92 -4.14
N VAL A 148 12.05 -5.20 -4.89
CA VAL A 148 12.26 -3.76 -4.71
C VAL A 148 11.59 -3.03 -5.88
N ASP A 149 10.94 -1.90 -5.58
CA ASP A 149 10.19 -1.14 -6.60
C ASP A 149 11.13 -0.46 -7.61
N LEU A 150 12.34 -0.09 -7.17
CA LEU A 150 13.37 0.53 -8.00
C LEU A 150 14.72 -0.17 -7.82
N PRO A 151 15.54 -0.27 -8.89
CA PRO A 151 16.88 -0.80 -8.79
C PRO A 151 17.81 0.14 -8.02
N ARG A 152 18.96 -0.38 -7.54
CA ARG A 152 20.01 0.46 -6.95
C ARG A 152 20.44 1.55 -7.92
N VAL A 153 20.58 2.75 -7.40
CA VAL A 153 21.38 3.80 -8.06
C VAL A 153 22.83 3.67 -7.63
N GLY A 154 23.77 3.77 -8.56
CA GLY A 154 25.21 3.58 -8.30
C GLY A 154 25.81 4.56 -7.29
N SER A 155 25.08 5.62 -6.92
CA SER A 155 25.49 6.59 -5.88
C SER A 155 25.30 6.09 -4.45
N GLY A 156 24.66 4.93 -4.24
CA GLY A 156 24.34 4.40 -2.90
C GLY A 156 23.31 5.22 -2.12
N LYS A 157 22.68 6.22 -2.77
CA LYS A 157 21.62 7.05 -2.18
C LYS A 157 20.25 6.44 -2.46
N SER A 158 19.26 6.73 -1.63
CA SER A 158 17.87 6.36 -1.95
C SER A 158 17.44 7.03 -3.27
N PRO A 159 16.82 6.30 -4.22
CA PRO A 159 16.29 6.87 -5.46
C PRO A 159 15.09 7.79 -5.22
N GLY A 160 14.44 7.70 -4.06
CA GLY A 160 13.29 8.53 -3.72
C GLY A 160 12.58 8.06 -2.45
N VAL A 161 11.34 8.49 -2.31
CA VAL A 161 10.43 8.05 -1.25
C VAL A 161 9.09 7.70 -1.86
N GLN A 162 8.45 6.66 -1.33
CA GLN A 162 7.14 6.20 -1.79
C GLN A 162 6.17 6.28 -0.64
N ALA A 163 5.04 6.93 -0.88
CA ALA A 163 3.97 7.09 0.11
C ALA A 163 2.86 6.08 -0.16
N PHE A 164 2.53 5.27 0.85
CA PHE A 164 1.33 4.44 0.85
C PHE A 164 0.26 5.13 1.69
N THR A 165 -0.84 5.53 1.05
CA THR A 165 -1.99 6.12 1.73
C THR A 165 -3.08 5.07 1.92
N PHE A 166 -3.49 4.87 3.17
CA PHE A 166 -4.59 3.97 3.49
C PHE A 166 -5.94 4.69 3.31
N LEU A 167 -6.81 4.12 2.48
CA LEU A 167 -8.20 4.57 2.31
C LEU A 167 -9.17 3.85 3.24
N GLU A 168 -8.76 2.70 3.77
CA GLU A 168 -9.46 1.90 4.77
C GLU A 168 -8.47 1.59 5.90
N PRO A 169 -8.96 1.37 7.14
CA PRO A 169 -8.10 0.87 8.20
C PRO A 169 -7.53 -0.50 7.81
N VAL A 170 -6.26 -0.72 8.10
CA VAL A 170 -5.57 -2.00 7.93
C VAL A 170 -5.06 -2.43 9.29
N ARG A 171 -5.47 -3.61 9.74
CA ARG A 171 -5.01 -4.23 10.99
C ARG A 171 -3.84 -5.17 10.71
N SER A 172 -3.18 -5.59 11.78
CA SER A 172 -2.21 -6.68 11.72
C SER A 172 -2.84 -7.91 11.08
N GLU A 173 -2.08 -8.61 10.24
CA GLU A 173 -2.51 -9.85 9.59
C GLU A 173 -3.66 -9.68 8.57
N GLU A 174 -3.83 -8.47 8.03
CA GLU A 174 -4.76 -8.18 6.93
C GLU A 174 -4.01 -7.87 5.61
N GLY A 175 -4.76 -7.45 4.58
CA GLY A 175 -4.26 -7.27 3.21
C GLY A 175 -3.36 -6.05 2.96
N GLY A 176 -2.60 -5.60 3.96
CA GLY A 176 -1.64 -4.50 3.84
C GLY A 176 -0.36 -4.87 3.09
N THR A 177 0.39 -3.86 2.64
CA THR A 177 1.73 -4.06 2.09
C THR A 177 2.70 -4.47 3.20
N LEU A 178 3.36 -5.61 3.02
CA LEU A 178 4.43 -6.07 3.90
C LEU A 178 5.77 -5.52 3.42
N VAL A 179 6.63 -5.14 4.37
CA VAL A 179 8.00 -4.67 4.10
C VAL A 179 8.96 -5.34 5.07
N VAL A 180 10.20 -5.59 4.63
CA VAL A 180 11.29 -6.03 5.51
C VAL A 180 12.03 -4.78 5.98
N ALA A 181 11.85 -4.40 7.24
CA ALA A 181 12.51 -3.23 7.81
C ALA A 181 14.04 -3.35 7.71
N GLY A 182 14.71 -2.26 7.32
CA GLY A 182 16.16 -2.20 7.15
C GLY A 182 16.69 -2.86 5.87
N SER A 183 15.84 -3.48 5.06
CA SER A 183 16.26 -4.17 3.82
C SER A 183 16.88 -3.22 2.77
N HIS A 184 16.55 -1.92 2.83
CA HIS A 184 17.17 -0.87 2.00
C HIS A 184 18.68 -0.69 2.23
N ARG A 185 19.24 -1.30 3.28
CA ARG A 185 20.69 -1.31 3.57
C ARG A 185 21.41 -2.53 2.99
N LEU A 186 20.67 -3.62 2.79
CA LEU A 186 21.17 -4.87 2.22
C LEU A 186 21.17 -4.81 0.69
N LEU A 187 20.26 -4.01 0.14
CA LEU A 187 19.96 -3.86 -1.28
C LEU A 187 20.25 -2.47 -1.79
#